data_AF-A0A1V6ATV7-F1
#
_entry.id   AF-A0A1V6ATV7-F1
#
_cell.length_a   1.000
_cell.length_b   1.000
_cell.length_c   1.000
_cell.angle_alpha   90.00
_cell.angle_beta   90.00
_cell.angle_gamma   90.00
#
_symmetry.space_group_name_H-M   'P 1'
#
loop_
_entity.id
_entity.type
_entity.pdbx_description
1 polymer ?
#
loop_
_entity_poly.entity_id
_entity_poly.type
_entity_poly.pdbx_seq_one_letter_code
_entity_poly.pdbx_strand_id
1 'polypeptide(L)'
;MNIRLFIVAVLLLSFAQPCWSADLKGRFMTGGGAGGVQCSQFVASMEKARSLGIGTIGYVTETQAFTNYLLGFQTGYNASSTDTYDIFRDDRDEYALLSWMENYCRANSSKRFADAVIALANDRYPTRQKSLK
;
A
#
# COMPACT_ATOMS: atom_id res chain seq x y z
N MET A 1 4.45 12.57 46.74
CA MET A 1 4.59 12.39 45.28
C MET A 1 3.32 12.93 44.63
N ASN A 2 3.42 13.97 43.79
CA ASN A 2 2.27 14.76 43.35
C ASN A 2 1.55 14.06 42.19
N ILE A 3 0.34 13.54 42.43
CA ILE A 3 -0.40 12.71 41.45
C ILE A 3 -0.65 13.44 40.11
N ARG A 4 -0.72 14.78 40.15
CA ARG A 4 -0.84 15.65 38.98
C ARG A 4 0.40 15.65 38.09
N LEU A 5 1.61 15.56 38.66
CA LEU A 5 2.85 15.45 37.88
C LEU A 5 2.93 14.10 37.16
N PHE A 6 2.41 13.04 37.79
CA PHE A 6 2.40 11.69 37.22
C PHE A 6 1.46 11.60 36.01
N ILE A 7 0.28 12.22 36.09
CA ILE A 7 -0.69 12.27 34.98
C ILE A 7 -0.12 13.04 33.78
N VAL A 8 0.56 14.17 34.01
CA VAL A 8 1.19 14.95 32.93
C VAL A 8 2.34 14.18 32.27
N ALA A 9 3.17 13.48 33.06
CA ALA A 9 4.26 12.66 32.53
C ALA A 9 3.76 11.48 31.69
N VAL A 10 2.67 10.81 32.10
CA VAL A 10 2.06 9.71 31.34
C VAL A 10 1.45 10.21 30.03
N LEU A 11 0.78 11.37 30.03
CA LEU A 11 0.22 11.98 28.82
C LEU A 11 1.30 12.37 27.80
N LEU A 12 2.45 12.89 28.25
CA LEU A 12 3.55 13.28 27.34
C LEU A 12 4.24 12.08 26.68
N LEU A 13 4.25 10.91 27.31
CA LEU A 13 4.83 9.69 26.75
C LEU A 13 3.96 9.04 25.66
N SER A 14 2.67 9.37 25.60
CA SER A 14 1.74 8.81 24.61
C SER A 14 1.86 9.43 23.20
N PHE A 15 2.44 10.63 23.07
CA PHE A 15 2.55 11.34 21.77
C PHE A 15 3.87 11.08 21.03
N ALA A 16 4.83 10.39 21.64
CA ALA A 16 6.16 10.16 21.05
C ALA A 16 6.30 8.79 20.36
N GLN A 17 5.22 8.04 20.18
CA GLN A 17 5.27 6.73 19.52
C GLN A 17 5.44 6.94 18.01
N PRO A 18 6.55 6.48 17.43
CA PRO A 18 6.71 6.55 15.99
C PRO A 18 5.70 5.60 15.32
N CYS A 19 4.80 6.12 14.49
CA CYS A 19 3.90 5.31 13.68
C CYS A 19 4.68 4.73 12.50
N TRP A 20 5.35 3.60 12.70
CA TRP A 20 6.13 2.96 11.64
C TRP A 20 5.23 1.96 10.92
N SER A 21 4.97 2.21 9.64
CA SER A 21 4.24 1.30 8.75
C SER A 21 5.08 0.10 8.32
N ALA A 22 6.38 0.10 8.62
CA ALA A 22 7.33 -0.97 8.35
C ALA A 22 8.29 -1.16 9.54
N ASP A 23 8.63 -2.41 9.85
CA ASP A 23 9.69 -2.68 10.83
C ASP A 23 11.09 -2.54 10.23
N LEU A 24 12.12 -2.59 11.09
CA LEU A 24 13.54 -2.50 10.68
C LEU A 24 14.00 -3.60 9.71
N LYS A 25 13.15 -4.62 9.44
CA LYS A 25 13.42 -5.71 8.50
C LYS A 25 12.65 -5.56 7.19
N GLY A 26 11.98 -4.43 6.97
CA GLY A 26 11.16 -4.18 5.78
C GLY A 26 9.85 -4.98 5.77
N ARG A 27 9.36 -5.45 6.94
CA ARG A 27 8.03 -6.07 7.03
C ARG A 27 6.99 -4.97 7.21
N PHE A 28 6.08 -4.86 6.25
CA PHE A 28 5.02 -3.86 6.24
C PHE A 28 3.81 -4.32 7.04
N MET A 29 3.19 -3.41 7.81
CA MET A 29 1.89 -3.66 8.42
C MET A 29 0.81 -3.54 7.34
N THR A 30 0.30 -4.66 6.85
CA THR A 30 -0.62 -4.69 5.69
C THR A 30 -2.03 -4.18 5.98
N GLY A 31 -2.32 -3.65 7.17
CA GLY A 31 -3.48 -2.80 7.48
C GLY A 31 -4.89 -3.41 7.40
N GLY A 32 -5.05 -4.65 6.91
CA GLY A 32 -6.37 -5.22 6.63
C GLY A 32 -7.03 -4.58 5.40
N GLY A 33 -8.36 -4.51 5.36
CA GLY A 33 -9.11 -3.96 4.23
C GLY A 33 -8.81 -4.65 2.90
N ALA A 34 -8.65 -3.87 1.82
CA ALA A 34 -8.31 -4.39 0.50
C ALA A 34 -6.96 -5.14 0.48
N GLY A 35 -5.99 -4.74 1.32
CA GLY A 35 -4.72 -5.45 1.44
C GLY A 35 -4.85 -6.87 2.00
N GLY A 36 -5.90 -7.14 2.78
CA GLY A 36 -6.18 -8.46 3.33
C GLY A 36 -6.92 -9.41 2.37
N VAL A 37 -7.43 -8.90 1.25
CA VAL A 37 -8.17 -9.67 0.25
C VAL A 37 -7.24 -10.70 -0.40
N GLN A 38 -7.73 -11.91 -0.65
CA GLN A 38 -6.95 -12.94 -1.34
C GLN A 38 -6.74 -12.55 -2.81
N CYS A 39 -5.58 -12.90 -3.35
CA CYS A 39 -5.23 -12.64 -4.74
C CYS A 39 -6.26 -13.21 -5.73
N SER A 40 -6.82 -14.39 -5.46
CA SER A 40 -7.92 -14.96 -6.25
C SER A 40 -9.17 -14.08 -6.31
N GLN A 41 -9.52 -13.43 -5.19
CA GLN A 41 -10.66 -12.52 -5.10
C GLN A 41 -10.38 -11.20 -5.82
N PHE A 42 -9.16 -10.67 -5.69
CA PHE A 42 -8.74 -9.48 -6.44
C PHE A 42 -8.80 -9.73 -7.95
N VAL A 43 -8.31 -10.89 -8.43
CA VAL A 43 -8.38 -11.26 -9.85
C VAL A 43 -9.84 -11.31 -10.33
N ALA A 44 -10.74 -11.90 -9.54
CA ALA A 44 -12.17 -11.91 -9.87
C ALA A 44 -12.77 -10.49 -9.95
N SER A 45 -12.38 -9.59 -9.04
CA SER A 45 -12.75 -8.17 -9.10
C SER A 45 -12.24 -7.49 -10.37
N MET A 46 -10.99 -7.74 -10.78
CA MET A 46 -10.42 -7.18 -12.02
C MET A 46 -11.10 -7.72 -13.28
N GLU A 47 -11.49 -8.99 -13.30
CA GLU A 47 -12.29 -9.58 -14.39
C GLU A 47 -13.68 -8.94 -14.50
N LYS A 48 -14.36 -8.76 -13.36
CA LYS A 48 -15.64 -8.05 -13.29
C LYS A 48 -15.50 -6.58 -13.69
N ALA A 49 -14.47 -5.89 -13.21
CA ALA A 49 -14.23 -4.49 -13.57
C ALA A 49 -14.03 -4.34 -15.08
N ARG A 50 -13.27 -5.23 -15.72
CA ARG A 50 -13.09 -5.21 -17.18
C ARG A 50 -14.36 -5.53 -17.96
N SER A 51 -15.23 -6.40 -17.46
CA SER A 51 -16.51 -6.67 -18.12
C SER A 51 -17.46 -5.47 -18.11
N LEU A 52 -17.28 -4.53 -17.17
CA LEU A 52 -18.00 -3.26 -17.12
C LEU A 52 -17.37 -2.16 -18.01
N GLY A 53 -16.18 -2.40 -18.57
CA GLY A 53 -15.46 -1.47 -19.46
C GLY A 53 -14.49 -0.56 -18.69
N ILE A 54 -13.21 -0.57 -19.10
CA ILE A 54 -12.13 0.21 -18.48
C ILE A 54 -12.44 1.72 -18.58
N GLY A 55 -12.22 2.45 -17.48
CA GLY A 55 -12.46 3.89 -17.40
C GLY A 55 -13.92 4.29 -17.16
N THR A 56 -14.84 3.33 -17.09
CA THR A 56 -16.24 3.59 -16.71
C THR A 56 -16.39 3.74 -15.20
N ILE A 57 -17.52 4.30 -14.76
CA ILE A 57 -17.90 4.33 -13.33
C ILE A 57 -17.96 2.91 -12.77
N GLY A 58 -18.42 1.93 -13.56
CA GLY A 58 -18.44 0.52 -13.15
C GLY A 58 -17.05 -0.02 -12.86
N TYR A 59 -16.08 0.25 -13.74
CA TYR A 59 -14.68 -0.13 -13.51
C TYR A 59 -14.14 0.48 -12.22
N VAL A 60 -14.27 1.81 -12.06
CA VAL A 60 -13.77 2.52 -10.89
C VAL A 60 -14.40 1.97 -9.62
N THR A 61 -15.70 1.69 -9.61
CA THR A 61 -16.40 1.14 -8.44
C THR A 61 -15.84 -0.19 -7.99
N GLU A 62 -15.50 -1.09 -8.93
CA GLU A 62 -14.94 -2.40 -8.61
C GLU A 62 -13.46 -2.34 -8.20
N THR A 63 -12.69 -1.37 -8.69
CA THR A 63 -11.25 -1.28 -8.41
C THR A 63 -10.89 -0.29 -7.30
N GLN A 64 -11.80 0.61 -6.91
CA GLN A 64 -11.53 1.74 -6.01
C GLN A 64 -10.83 1.33 -4.71
N ALA A 65 -11.28 0.25 -4.06
CA ALA A 65 -10.69 -0.18 -2.80
C ALA A 65 -9.22 -0.60 -2.96
N PHE A 66 -8.88 -1.25 -4.08
CA PHE A 66 -7.52 -1.70 -4.40
C PHE A 66 -6.64 -0.52 -4.83
N THR A 67 -7.16 0.38 -5.66
CA THR A 67 -6.50 1.64 -6.04
C THR A 67 -6.15 2.45 -4.79
N ASN A 68 -7.13 2.71 -3.91
CA ASN A 68 -6.92 3.50 -2.70
C ASN A 68 -5.90 2.86 -1.76
N TYR A 69 -5.92 1.52 -1.65
CA TYR A 69 -4.92 0.81 -0.86
C TYR A 69 -3.50 0.98 -1.42
N LEU A 70 -3.34 0.85 -2.74
CA LEU A 70 -2.06 1.05 -3.42
C LEU A 70 -1.54 2.48 -3.24
N LEU A 71 -2.39 3.50 -3.43
CA LEU A 71 -2.02 4.90 -3.25
C LEU A 71 -1.66 5.22 -1.79
N GLY A 72 -2.39 4.62 -0.84
CA GLY A 72 -2.07 4.70 0.58
C GLY A 72 -0.71 4.07 0.90
N PHE A 73 -0.42 2.91 0.32
CA PHE A 73 0.90 2.27 0.44
C PHE A 73 2.00 3.17 -0.14
N GLN A 74 1.84 3.69 -1.35
CA GLN A 74 2.81 4.59 -1.99
C GLN A 74 3.11 5.80 -1.11
N THR A 75 2.06 6.46 -0.60
CA THR A 75 2.18 7.61 0.29
C THR A 75 2.97 7.25 1.55
N GLY A 76 2.61 6.16 2.23
CA GLY A 76 3.28 5.71 3.45
C GLY A 76 4.73 5.27 3.21
N TYR A 77 5.00 4.60 2.09
CA TYR A 77 6.35 4.18 1.71
C TYR A 77 7.25 5.39 1.45
N ASN A 78 6.79 6.32 0.61
CA ASN A 78 7.54 7.52 0.26
C ASN A 78 7.78 8.42 1.48
N ALA A 79 6.82 8.52 2.40
CA ALA A 79 6.97 9.31 3.63
C ALA A 79 7.93 8.69 4.67
N SER A 80 8.07 7.35 4.68
CA SER A 80 8.90 6.64 5.66
C SER A 80 10.31 6.31 5.15
N SER A 81 10.52 6.30 3.84
CA SER A 81 11.82 6.04 3.24
C SER A 81 12.70 7.31 3.26
N THR A 82 13.93 7.17 3.74
CA THR A 82 14.89 8.29 3.78
C THR A 82 15.52 8.59 2.41
N ASP A 83 15.44 7.65 1.46
CA ASP A 83 16.14 7.72 0.18
C ASP A 83 15.21 7.57 -1.04
N THR A 84 13.90 7.60 -0.82
CA THR A 84 12.88 7.44 -1.85
C THR A 84 11.89 8.60 -1.79
N TYR A 85 11.82 9.39 -2.86
CA TYR A 85 10.80 10.41 -3.05
C TYR A 85 9.53 9.81 -3.65
N ASP A 86 9.68 8.94 -4.65
CA ASP A 86 8.56 8.25 -5.29
C ASP A 86 8.91 6.83 -5.72
N ILE A 87 8.29 5.84 -5.05
CA ILE A 87 8.47 4.42 -5.35
C ILE A 87 7.84 3.99 -6.68
N PHE A 88 6.84 4.71 -7.21
CA PHE A 88 6.12 4.37 -8.45
C PHE A 88 6.25 5.45 -9.54
N ARG A 89 7.39 6.16 -9.58
CA ARG A 89 7.66 7.32 -10.45
C ARG A 89 7.19 7.16 -11.91
N ASP A 90 7.44 5.99 -12.50
CA ASP A 90 7.20 5.73 -13.92
C ASP A 90 5.79 5.16 -14.20
N ASP A 91 5.02 4.85 -13.17
CA ASP A 91 3.70 4.23 -13.28
C ASP A 91 2.59 5.23 -12.91
N ARG A 92 2.33 6.20 -13.79
CA ARG A 92 1.27 7.21 -13.59
C ARG A 92 -0.14 6.71 -13.88
N ASP A 93 -0.25 5.53 -14.47
CA ASP A 93 -1.53 4.91 -14.83
C ASP A 93 -1.91 3.84 -13.80
N GLU A 94 -2.96 4.11 -13.03
CA GLU A 94 -3.51 3.18 -12.06
C GLU A 94 -3.92 1.84 -12.69
N TYR A 95 -4.41 1.85 -13.94
CA TYR A 95 -4.75 0.62 -14.64
C TYR A 95 -3.52 -0.26 -14.87
N ALA A 96 -2.39 0.34 -15.24
CA ALA A 96 -1.14 -0.39 -15.46
C ALA A 96 -0.63 -1.04 -14.17
N LEU A 97 -0.69 -0.31 -13.05
CA LEU A 97 -0.32 -0.82 -11.73
C LEU A 97 -1.22 -1.98 -11.28
N LEU A 98 -2.55 -1.79 -11.38
CA LEU A 98 -3.52 -2.84 -11.05
C LEU A 98 -3.34 -4.07 -11.95
N SER A 99 -3.06 -3.87 -13.24
CA SER A 99 -2.80 -4.96 -14.19
C SER A 99 -1.53 -5.76 -13.85
N TRP A 100 -0.46 -5.07 -13.43
CA TRP A 100 0.76 -5.76 -12.97
C TRP A 100 0.46 -6.62 -11.73
N MET A 101 -0.28 -6.06 -10.76
CA MET A 101 -0.67 -6.80 -9.56
C MET A 101 -1.60 -7.97 -9.88
N GLU A 102 -2.47 -7.81 -10.89
CA GLU A 102 -3.35 -8.89 -11.34
C GLU A 102 -2.54 -10.08 -11.85
N ASN A 103 -1.52 -9.82 -12.67
CA ASN A 103 -0.61 -10.85 -13.16
C ASN A 103 0.15 -11.56 -12.03
N TYR A 104 0.67 -10.79 -11.07
CA TYR A 104 1.27 -11.37 -9.86
C TYR A 104 0.28 -12.28 -9.12
N CYS A 105 -0.95 -11.81 -8.91
CA CYS A 105 -1.98 -12.53 -8.18
C CYS A 105 -2.50 -13.77 -8.91
N ARG A 106 -2.52 -13.78 -10.25
CA ARG A 106 -2.82 -14.97 -11.04
C ARG A 106 -1.80 -16.09 -10.81
N ALA A 107 -0.52 -15.75 -10.68
CA ALA A 107 0.54 -16.71 -10.35
C ALA A 107 0.58 -17.09 -8.85
N ASN A 108 -0.07 -16.32 -7.98
CA ASN A 108 0.06 -16.44 -6.52
C ASN A 108 -1.31 -16.40 -5.82
N SER A 109 -2.25 -17.23 -6.24
CA SER A 109 -3.68 -17.14 -5.86
C SER A 109 -3.98 -17.19 -4.35
N SER A 110 -3.14 -17.87 -3.56
CA SER A 110 -3.27 -17.99 -2.10
C SER A 110 -2.65 -16.84 -1.31
N LYS A 111 -1.91 -15.94 -1.98
CA LYS A 111 -1.35 -14.73 -1.36
C LYS A 111 -2.43 -13.68 -1.17
N ARG A 112 -2.09 -12.64 -0.42
CA ARG A 112 -2.94 -11.47 -0.21
C ARG A 112 -2.60 -10.38 -1.22
N PHE A 113 -3.55 -9.50 -1.50
CA PHE A 113 -3.34 -8.35 -2.37
C PHE A 113 -2.17 -7.47 -1.88
N ALA A 114 -2.02 -7.28 -0.56
CA ALA A 114 -0.87 -6.55 -0.01
C ALA A 114 0.49 -7.17 -0.36
N ASP A 115 0.57 -8.49 -0.51
CA ASP A 115 1.81 -9.15 -0.95
C ASP A 115 2.16 -8.75 -2.39
N ALA A 116 1.15 -8.55 -3.25
CA ALA A 116 1.35 -8.05 -4.61
C ALA A 116 1.83 -6.60 -4.62
N VAL A 117 1.30 -5.74 -3.75
CA VAL A 117 1.75 -4.35 -3.60
C VAL A 117 3.21 -4.29 -3.14
N ILE A 118 3.61 -5.13 -2.19
CA ILE A 118 5.01 -5.24 -1.73
C ILE A 118 5.90 -5.75 -2.87
N ALA A 119 5.46 -6.75 -3.62
CA ALA A 119 6.21 -7.27 -4.77
C ALA A 119 6.41 -6.20 -5.84
N LEU A 120 5.38 -5.40 -6.13
CA LEU A 120 5.45 -4.27 -7.05
C LEU A 120 6.47 -3.22 -6.56
N ALA A 121 6.43 -2.86 -5.28
CA ALA A 121 7.38 -1.91 -4.70
C ALA A 121 8.82 -2.41 -4.80
N ASN A 122 9.06 -3.69 -4.54
CA ASN A 122 10.38 -4.31 -4.70
C ASN A 122 10.84 -4.30 -6.17
N ASP A 123 9.94 -4.57 -7.11
CA ASP A 123 10.22 -4.54 -8.55
C ASP A 123 10.57 -3.13 -9.05
N ARG A 124 9.92 -2.09 -8.50
CA ARG A 124 10.18 -0.68 -8.83
C ARG A 124 11.30 -0.04 -8.02
N TYR A 125 11.72 -0.64 -6.91
CA TYR A 125 12.74 -0.07 -6.04
C TYR A 125 14.03 0.33 -6.79
N PRO A 126 14.58 -0.45 -7.74
CA PRO A 126 15.77 -0.03 -8.49
C PRO A 126 15.57 1.22 -9.35
N THR A 127 14.36 1.45 -9.87
CA THR A 127 14.01 2.56 -10.77
C THR A 127 13.25 3.70 -10.07
N ARG A 128 13.07 3.62 -8.75
CA ARG A 128 12.41 4.64 -7.93
C ARG A 128 13.05 6.01 -8.09
N GLN A 129 12.27 7.06 -7.84
CA GLN A 129 12.81 8.40 -7.67
C GLN A 129 13.49 8.49 -6.30
N LYS A 130 14.79 8.75 -6.28
CA LYS A 130 15.51 9.01 -5.04
C LYS A 130 15.29 10.42 -4.54
N SER A 131 15.26 10.60 -3.23
CA SER A 131 15.27 11.92 -2.61
C SER A 131 16.56 12.66 -2.97
N LEU A 132 16.44 13.95 -3.30
CA LEU A 132 17.62 14.81 -3.43
C LEU A 132 18.23 14.97 -2.03
N LYS A 133 19.54 14.71 -1.92
CA LYS A 133 20.30 14.94 -0.68
C LYS A 133 20.55 16.43 -0.49
#